data_AF-A0A364LMX6-F1
#
_entry.id   AF-A0A364LMX6-F1
#
_cell.length_a   1.000
_cell.length_b   1.000
_cell.length_c   1.000
_cell.angle_alpha   90.00
_cell.angle_beta   90.00
_cell.angle_gamma   90.00
#
_symmetry.space_group_name_H-M   'P 1'
#
loop_
_entity.id
_entity.type
_entity.pdbx_description
1 polymer ?
#
loop_
_entity_poly.entity_id
_entity_poly.type
_entity_poly.pdbx_seq_one_letter_code
_entity_poly.pdbx_strand_id
1 'polypeptide(L)'
;MRTLLLLMLAVTSSSFSLPSPVLHSQNQIEQTVFEDIISLINPEVDFPPPPSLGEIQKMLKEQAPDLRPEVVSKVLTTLRCTREFKLPYNRNILTVIDYSLPSSEKRFWVFDLSQQRLLFHTYVSHGITSGSLNTNYFSNKYNSKASSIGVYTTDQAYYGREGLSLRLDGLDRGFNDNASNRAVVMHGGWYMAEDFIKKYGRPGRSWGCPALPMDKTVPIINTIKNKSLFVIYYPSDSWFVRSKFLNCSRFNLAKQAKSELEIKPAEEEREAILFVDNNKNSSRQEEEPIAVIDADSYVRIFKTKAPLERMLRRQINHMEYIALSNAEFNSLISSNDKVLNVNNNLEEVSFVIPVIKMVRGYYETEMHVVPLGKIKSVEVNSDPSRTDALAKSYTVHFDNKTVNLKPSNQFIRWLGL
;
A
#
# COMPACT_ATOMS: atom_id res chain seq x y z
N MET A 1 27.57 42.19 -22.33
CA MET A 1 28.56 41.66 -23.30
C MET A 1 28.77 40.19 -22.92
N ARG A 2 28.49 39.14 -23.69
CA ARG A 2 28.47 38.84 -25.13
C ARG A 2 27.58 37.58 -25.29
N THR A 3 26.43 37.70 -25.98
CA THR A 3 26.13 37.20 -27.34
C THR A 3 25.85 35.69 -27.48
N LEU A 4 24.57 35.45 -27.78
CA LEU A 4 23.89 34.30 -28.36
C LEU A 4 24.53 33.87 -29.70
N LEU A 5 24.58 32.56 -29.99
CA LEU A 5 24.73 32.05 -31.35
C LEU A 5 23.81 30.84 -31.55
N LEU A 6 22.69 31.05 -32.25
CA LEU A 6 21.87 30.01 -32.85
C LEU A 6 22.45 29.69 -34.24
N LEU A 7 22.70 28.42 -34.54
CA LEU A 7 22.90 27.95 -35.91
C LEU A 7 21.56 27.43 -36.46
N MET A 8 21.02 28.14 -37.44
CA MET A 8 19.99 27.66 -38.35
C MET A 8 20.66 26.93 -39.51
N LEU A 9 20.24 25.69 -39.79
CA LEU A 9 20.57 24.99 -41.04
C LEU A 9 19.27 24.80 -41.83
N ALA A 10 19.13 25.59 -42.89
CA ALA A 10 18.16 25.37 -43.96
C ALA A 10 18.75 24.36 -44.95
N VAL A 11 18.01 23.30 -45.25
CA VAL A 11 18.32 22.40 -46.38
C VAL A 11 17.12 22.40 -47.30
N THR A 12 17.33 22.89 -48.52
CA THR A 12 16.37 22.92 -49.62
C THR A 12 16.68 21.83 -50.65
N SER A 13 15.62 21.31 -51.26
CA SER A 13 15.55 20.61 -52.56
C SER A 13 16.26 19.24 -52.65
N SER A 14 15.82 18.22 -53.39
CA SER A 14 15.06 18.18 -54.63
C SER A 14 14.46 16.78 -54.81
N SER A 15 13.29 16.69 -55.43
CA SER A 15 12.66 15.44 -55.86
C SER A 15 13.45 14.79 -57.00
N PHE A 16 13.84 13.52 -56.85
CA PHE A 16 14.27 12.66 -57.95
C PHE A 16 13.62 11.28 -57.81
N SER A 17 12.76 10.96 -58.77
CA SER A 17 12.09 9.67 -58.94
C SER A 17 13.03 8.70 -59.67
N LEU A 18 13.14 7.46 -59.19
CA LEU A 18 13.77 6.35 -59.92
C LEU A 18 12.70 5.31 -60.32
N PRO A 19 12.89 4.61 -61.46
CA PRO A 19 11.86 3.83 -62.11
C PRO A 19 11.65 2.45 -61.47
N SER A 20 10.40 1.99 -61.45
CA SER A 20 10.02 0.63 -61.08
C SER A 20 10.36 -0.36 -62.21
N PRO A 21 10.84 -1.58 -61.90
CA PRO A 21 10.92 -2.63 -62.91
C PRO A 21 9.52 -3.22 -63.15
N VAL A 22 9.14 -3.31 -64.42
CA VAL A 22 8.00 -4.09 -64.88
C VAL A 22 8.33 -5.57 -64.75
N LEU A 23 7.56 -6.31 -63.95
CA LEU A 23 7.52 -7.77 -64.01
C LEU A 23 6.24 -8.19 -64.74
N HIS A 24 6.43 -8.93 -65.83
CA HIS A 24 5.39 -9.47 -66.68
C HIS A 24 4.57 -10.56 -65.96
N SER A 25 3.30 -10.65 -66.32
CA SER A 25 2.32 -11.58 -65.78
C SER A 25 2.66 -13.03 -66.10
N GLN A 26 2.60 -13.90 -65.10
CA GLN A 26 2.23 -15.31 -65.29
C GLN A 26 1.54 -15.86 -64.03
N ASN A 27 0.38 -16.46 -64.28
CA ASN A 27 -0.30 -17.50 -63.50
C ASN A 27 -1.25 -17.11 -62.36
N GLN A 28 -2.51 -16.85 -62.75
CA GLN A 28 -3.73 -16.88 -61.93
C GLN A 28 -4.13 -18.30 -61.44
N ILE A 29 -3.21 -19.25 -61.28
CA ILE A 29 -3.54 -20.64 -60.88
C ILE A 29 -3.00 -20.99 -59.48
N GLU A 30 -2.08 -20.22 -58.90
CA GLU A 30 -1.54 -20.48 -57.54
C GLU A 30 -2.35 -19.85 -56.39
N GLN A 31 -3.27 -18.92 -56.65
CA GLN A 31 -4.02 -18.25 -55.59
C GLN A 31 -5.17 -19.08 -54.99
N THR A 32 -5.74 -20.02 -55.74
CA THR A 32 -6.88 -20.82 -55.24
C THR A 32 -6.44 -21.94 -54.30
N VAL A 33 -5.27 -22.55 -54.55
CA VAL A 33 -4.75 -23.63 -53.71
C VAL A 33 -4.17 -23.10 -52.39
N PHE A 34 -3.65 -21.87 -52.38
CA PHE A 34 -3.08 -21.26 -51.16
C PHE A 34 -4.15 -20.79 -50.17
N GLU A 35 -5.29 -20.27 -50.66
CA GLU A 35 -6.46 -19.92 -49.82
C GLU A 35 -7.14 -21.16 -49.22
N ASP A 36 -7.29 -22.23 -50.01
CA ASP A 36 -7.90 -23.48 -49.52
C ASP A 36 -7.04 -24.15 -48.43
N ILE A 37 -5.70 -24.06 -48.51
CA ILE A 37 -4.79 -24.61 -47.50
C ILE A 37 -4.74 -23.74 -46.23
N ILE A 38 -4.88 -22.42 -46.32
CA ILE A 38 -4.94 -21.53 -45.15
C ILE A 38 -6.27 -21.72 -44.37
N SER A 39 -7.37 -22.06 -45.05
CA SER A 39 -8.65 -22.36 -44.40
C SER A 39 -8.63 -23.63 -43.51
N LEU A 40 -7.71 -24.56 -43.77
CA LEU A 40 -7.60 -25.85 -43.08
C LEU A 40 -6.71 -25.81 -41.83
N ILE A 41 -5.95 -24.73 -41.62
CA ILE A 41 -4.93 -24.65 -40.55
C ILE A 41 -5.27 -23.58 -39.49
N ASN A 42 -6.32 -22.78 -39.69
CA ASN A 42 -6.75 -21.81 -38.71
C ASN A 42 -7.98 -22.34 -37.95
N PRO A 43 -7.82 -23.02 -36.79
CA PRO A 43 -8.91 -22.97 -35.83
C PRO A 43 -8.97 -21.50 -35.44
N GLU A 44 -9.96 -20.78 -35.94
CA GLU A 44 -10.47 -19.67 -35.15
C GLU A 44 -10.75 -20.28 -33.78
N VAL A 45 -9.84 -20.04 -32.82
CA VAL A 45 -10.09 -20.34 -31.43
C VAL A 45 -11.25 -19.41 -31.09
N ASP A 46 -12.46 -19.95 -31.24
CA ASP A 46 -13.70 -19.26 -30.94
C ASP A 46 -13.70 -19.03 -29.45
N PHE A 47 -13.10 -17.89 -29.05
CA PHE A 47 -13.14 -17.46 -27.67
C PHE A 47 -14.61 -17.24 -27.35
N PRO A 48 -15.18 -17.94 -26.35
CA PRO A 48 -16.58 -17.77 -26.03
C PRO A 48 -16.86 -16.28 -25.82
N PRO A 49 -17.98 -15.77 -26.36
CA PRO A 49 -18.31 -14.36 -26.24
C PRO A 49 -18.29 -13.98 -24.76
N PRO A 50 -17.77 -12.78 -24.41
CA PRO A 50 -17.65 -12.37 -23.01
C PRO A 50 -19.02 -12.44 -22.34
N PRO A 51 -19.11 -12.98 -21.11
CA PRO A 51 -20.39 -13.25 -20.47
C PRO A 51 -21.24 -11.98 -20.35
N SER A 52 -22.56 -12.15 -20.46
CA SER A 52 -23.53 -11.08 -20.23
C SER A 52 -23.45 -10.56 -18.79
N LEU A 53 -23.94 -9.34 -18.56
CA LEU A 53 -23.97 -8.79 -17.20
C LEU A 53 -24.85 -9.63 -16.25
N GLY A 54 -25.89 -10.28 -16.77
CA GLY A 54 -26.75 -11.18 -16.00
C GLY A 54 -26.02 -12.45 -15.56
N GLU A 55 -25.23 -13.06 -16.46
CA GLU A 55 -24.38 -14.21 -16.13
C GLU A 55 -23.30 -13.83 -15.11
N ILE A 56 -22.65 -12.68 -15.30
CA ILE A 56 -21.67 -12.17 -14.31
C ILE A 56 -22.36 -11.94 -12.96
N GLN A 57 -23.54 -11.34 -12.92
CA GLN A 57 -24.27 -11.11 -11.67
C GLN A 57 -24.58 -12.42 -10.94
N LYS A 58 -25.07 -13.42 -11.69
CA LYS A 58 -25.36 -14.75 -11.15
C LYS A 58 -24.09 -15.39 -10.59
N MET A 59 -23.02 -15.41 -11.39
CA MET A 59 -21.73 -15.96 -10.99
C MET A 59 -21.17 -15.29 -9.73
N LEU A 60 -21.19 -13.96 -9.65
CA LEU A 60 -20.70 -13.24 -8.46
C LEU A 60 -21.47 -13.64 -7.19
N LYS A 61 -22.79 -13.77 -7.28
CA LYS A 61 -23.63 -14.19 -6.14
C LYS A 61 -23.38 -15.64 -5.72
N GLU A 62 -23.17 -16.54 -6.68
CA GLU A 62 -22.95 -17.96 -6.42
C GLU A 62 -21.54 -18.26 -5.91
N GLN A 63 -20.52 -17.63 -6.51
CA GLN A 63 -19.11 -17.89 -6.22
C GLN A 63 -18.57 -17.06 -5.06
N ALA A 64 -19.20 -15.94 -4.71
CA ALA A 64 -18.80 -15.07 -3.61
C ALA A 64 -20.03 -14.61 -2.81
N PRO A 65 -20.66 -15.49 -2.03
CA PRO A 65 -21.85 -15.14 -1.22
C PRO A 65 -21.58 -14.03 -0.20
N ASP A 66 -20.32 -13.88 0.24
CA ASP A 66 -19.89 -12.81 1.16
C ASP A 66 -19.71 -11.45 0.47
N LEU A 67 -19.74 -11.40 -0.88
CA LEU A 67 -19.67 -10.15 -1.62
C LEU A 67 -21.03 -9.46 -1.59
N ARG A 68 -21.10 -8.34 -0.86
CA ARG A 68 -22.36 -7.67 -0.58
C ARG A 68 -23.10 -7.19 -1.84
N PRO A 69 -24.45 -7.25 -1.87
CA PRO A 69 -25.24 -6.89 -3.04
C PRO A 69 -24.98 -5.49 -3.60
N GLU A 70 -24.67 -4.52 -2.73
CA GLU A 70 -24.34 -3.14 -3.10
C GLU A 70 -23.05 -3.08 -3.91
N VAL A 71 -22.04 -3.88 -3.52
CA VAL A 71 -20.77 -4.00 -4.24
C VAL A 71 -21.00 -4.62 -5.60
N VAL A 72 -21.76 -5.73 -5.66
CA VAL A 72 -22.14 -6.40 -6.92
C VAL A 72 -22.82 -5.40 -7.86
N SER A 73 -23.77 -4.61 -7.36
CA SER A 73 -24.47 -3.59 -8.14
C SER A 73 -23.52 -2.55 -8.74
N LYS A 74 -22.56 -2.03 -7.96
CA LYS A 74 -21.57 -1.05 -8.46
C LYS A 74 -20.56 -1.68 -9.42
N VAL A 75 -20.15 -2.91 -9.19
CA VAL A 75 -19.27 -3.68 -10.10
C VAL A 75 -19.96 -3.90 -11.45
N LEU A 76 -21.23 -4.34 -11.46
CA LEU A 76 -21.98 -4.52 -12.71
C LEU A 76 -22.19 -3.21 -13.47
N THR A 77 -22.47 -2.13 -12.74
CA THR A 77 -22.57 -0.77 -13.32
C THR A 77 -21.24 -0.36 -13.94
N THR A 78 -20.13 -0.60 -13.25
CA THR A 78 -18.77 -0.36 -13.75
C THR A 78 -18.52 -1.14 -15.05
N LEU A 79 -18.79 -2.44 -15.05
CA LEU A 79 -18.63 -3.29 -16.24
C LEU A 79 -19.46 -2.78 -17.42
N ARG A 80 -20.73 -2.42 -17.20
CA ARG A 80 -21.58 -1.79 -18.22
C ARG A 80 -20.94 -0.53 -18.78
N CYS A 81 -20.51 0.39 -17.91
CA CYS A 81 -19.91 1.65 -18.34
C CYS A 81 -18.56 1.44 -19.06
N THR A 82 -17.74 0.48 -18.66
CA THR A 82 -16.50 0.15 -19.39
C THR A 82 -16.79 -0.38 -20.81
N ARG A 83 -17.89 -1.12 -21.00
CA ARG A 83 -18.35 -1.58 -22.33
C ARG A 83 -18.83 -0.41 -23.18
N GLU A 84 -19.64 0.49 -22.60
CA GLU A 84 -20.16 1.69 -23.27
C GLU A 84 -19.04 2.61 -23.75
N PHE A 85 -18.02 2.83 -22.91
CA PHE A 85 -16.84 3.61 -23.28
C PHE A 85 -15.82 2.86 -24.13
N LYS A 86 -16.08 1.59 -24.48
CA LYS A 86 -15.17 0.73 -25.27
C LYS A 86 -13.73 0.72 -24.72
N LEU A 87 -13.60 0.70 -23.38
CA LEU A 87 -12.29 0.72 -22.73
C LEU A 87 -11.48 -0.53 -23.13
N PRO A 88 -10.21 -0.39 -23.55
CA PRO A 88 -9.36 -1.54 -23.85
C PRO A 88 -8.75 -2.12 -22.56
N TYR A 89 -9.21 -3.31 -22.17
CA TYR A 89 -8.72 -4.05 -21.01
C TYR A 89 -8.95 -5.56 -21.20
N ASN A 90 -8.27 -6.40 -20.44
CA ASN A 90 -8.52 -7.83 -20.36
C ASN A 90 -9.87 -8.09 -19.65
N ARG A 91 -10.88 -8.48 -20.45
CA ARG A 91 -12.26 -8.70 -19.99
C ARG A 91 -12.48 -10.02 -19.26
N ASN A 92 -11.46 -10.88 -19.18
CA ASN A 92 -11.61 -12.19 -18.57
C ASN A 92 -11.37 -12.14 -17.05
N ILE A 93 -10.62 -11.17 -16.56
CA ILE A 93 -10.25 -11.09 -15.14
C ILE A 93 -10.82 -9.81 -14.52
N LEU A 94 -11.52 -10.00 -13.41
CA LEU A 94 -12.07 -8.93 -12.59
C LEU A 94 -11.51 -9.03 -11.17
N THR A 95 -10.91 -7.95 -10.69
CA THR A 95 -10.47 -7.81 -9.29
C THR A 95 -11.38 -6.84 -8.56
N VAL A 96 -11.80 -7.18 -7.34
CA VAL A 96 -12.66 -6.36 -6.49
C VAL A 96 -12.05 -6.26 -5.10
N ILE A 97 -12.02 -5.05 -4.55
CA ILE A 97 -11.78 -4.80 -3.12
C ILE A 97 -13.03 -4.13 -2.55
N ASP A 98 -13.51 -4.62 -1.40
CA ASP A 98 -14.51 -3.93 -0.59
C ASP A 98 -13.85 -3.31 0.64
N TYR A 99 -13.51 -2.03 0.58
CA TYR A 99 -12.88 -1.36 1.72
C TYR A 99 -13.84 -1.00 2.85
N SER A 100 -15.15 -1.14 2.68
CA SER A 100 -16.06 -0.94 3.81
C SER A 100 -16.12 -2.11 4.79
N LEU A 101 -15.50 -3.24 4.46
CA LEU A 101 -15.20 -4.30 5.41
C LEU A 101 -13.91 -3.99 6.19
N PRO A 102 -13.81 -4.41 7.47
CA PRO A 102 -12.59 -4.25 8.26
C PRO A 102 -11.40 -4.96 7.62
N SER A 103 -10.18 -4.45 7.83
CA SER A 103 -8.96 -5.07 7.27
C SER A 103 -8.63 -6.45 7.85
N SER A 104 -9.25 -6.82 8.97
CA SER A 104 -9.19 -8.16 9.56
C SER A 104 -10.07 -9.20 8.85
N GLU A 105 -10.82 -8.81 7.81
CA GLU A 105 -11.67 -9.69 7.01
C GLU A 105 -11.13 -9.88 5.58
N LYS A 106 -11.49 -11.01 4.97
CA LYS A 106 -11.16 -11.28 3.57
C LYS A 106 -12.06 -10.43 2.68
N ARG A 107 -11.48 -9.34 2.16
CA ARG A 107 -12.18 -8.28 1.42
C ARG A 107 -11.59 -7.99 0.03
N PHE A 108 -10.82 -8.93 -0.49
CA PHE A 108 -10.23 -8.91 -1.82
C PHE A 108 -10.69 -10.16 -2.59
N TRP A 109 -11.20 -9.97 -3.81
CA TRP A 109 -11.66 -11.02 -4.70
C TRP A 109 -11.05 -10.89 -6.08
N VAL A 110 -10.76 -12.02 -6.73
CA VAL A 110 -10.40 -12.09 -8.15
C VAL A 110 -11.25 -13.17 -8.80
N PHE A 111 -11.90 -12.81 -9.90
CA PHE A 111 -12.78 -13.68 -10.66
C PHE A 111 -12.24 -13.90 -12.06
N ASP A 112 -12.36 -15.14 -12.53
CA ASP A 112 -12.33 -15.46 -13.95
C ASP A 112 -13.75 -15.36 -14.49
N LEU A 113 -14.02 -14.31 -15.26
CA LEU A 113 -15.30 -14.09 -15.90
C LEU A 113 -15.53 -15.07 -17.04
N SER A 114 -14.48 -15.47 -17.77
CA SER A 114 -14.60 -16.41 -18.88
C SER A 114 -14.97 -17.82 -18.41
N GLN A 115 -14.35 -18.27 -17.32
CA GLN A 115 -14.62 -19.57 -16.69
C GLN A 115 -15.67 -19.50 -15.59
N GLN A 116 -16.27 -18.32 -15.36
CA GLN A 116 -17.32 -18.07 -14.38
C GLN A 116 -16.99 -18.58 -12.97
N ARG A 117 -15.79 -18.34 -12.47
CA ARG A 117 -15.34 -18.84 -11.16
C ARG A 117 -14.55 -17.83 -10.34
N LEU A 118 -14.62 -17.97 -9.02
CA LEU A 118 -13.74 -17.28 -8.08
C LEU A 118 -12.33 -17.92 -8.13
N LEU A 119 -11.30 -17.09 -8.29
CA LEU A 119 -9.90 -17.52 -8.28
C LEU A 119 -9.24 -17.28 -6.91
N PHE A 120 -9.49 -16.11 -6.31
CA PHE A 120 -8.86 -15.72 -5.05
C PHE A 120 -9.85 -14.96 -4.15
N HIS A 121 -9.85 -15.27 -2.86
CA HIS A 121 -10.55 -14.53 -1.81
C HIS A 121 -9.65 -14.43 -0.56
N THR A 122 -9.16 -13.23 -0.26
CA THR A 122 -8.13 -13.05 0.79
C THR A 122 -8.13 -11.66 1.42
N TYR A 123 -7.22 -11.43 2.38
CA TYR A 123 -7.00 -10.15 3.04
C TYR A 123 -6.31 -9.13 2.13
N VAL A 124 -6.54 -7.85 2.37
CA VAL A 124 -5.81 -6.75 1.71
C VAL A 124 -5.67 -5.53 2.62
N SER A 125 -4.47 -4.96 2.69
CA SER A 125 -4.17 -3.77 3.49
C SER A 125 -4.80 -2.50 2.91
N HIS A 126 -4.73 -1.41 3.68
CA HIS A 126 -5.02 -0.06 3.22
C HIS A 126 -3.94 0.92 3.71
N GLY A 127 -4.01 2.17 3.28
CA GLY A 127 -3.07 3.22 3.69
C GLY A 127 -3.22 3.64 5.15
N ILE A 128 -2.12 3.99 5.82
CA ILE A 128 -2.09 4.32 7.25
C ILE A 128 -3.02 5.48 7.65
N THR A 129 -3.23 6.46 6.76
CA THR A 129 -4.15 7.58 7.02
C THR A 129 -5.60 7.27 6.60
N SER A 130 -5.86 6.11 6.00
CA SER A 130 -7.22 5.68 5.66
C SER A 130 -7.99 5.12 6.84
N GLY A 131 -7.33 4.79 7.94
CA GLY A 131 -7.92 4.21 9.15
C GLY A 131 -7.01 3.20 9.84
N SER A 132 -7.50 2.60 10.93
CA SER A 132 -6.76 1.61 11.73
C SER A 132 -7.22 0.18 11.40
N LEU A 133 -8.45 -0.16 11.77
CA LEU A 133 -9.12 -1.42 11.40
C LEU A 133 -10.04 -1.22 10.18
N ASN A 134 -10.95 -0.23 10.29
CA ASN A 134 -11.87 0.16 9.22
C ASN A 134 -11.26 1.30 8.41
N THR A 135 -11.51 1.31 7.10
CA THR A 135 -11.20 2.51 6.30
C THR A 135 -12.32 3.53 6.46
N ASN A 136 -11.98 4.77 6.73
CA ASN A 136 -12.92 5.89 6.84
C ASN A 136 -12.47 7.11 6.04
N TYR A 137 -11.27 7.07 5.45
CA TYR A 137 -10.71 8.17 4.67
C TYR A 137 -10.01 7.68 3.39
N PHE A 138 -10.21 8.41 2.30
CA PHE A 138 -9.55 8.14 1.01
C PHE A 138 -9.04 9.43 0.41
N SER A 139 -7.95 9.35 -0.33
CA SER A 139 -7.36 10.53 -0.96
C SER A 139 -6.66 10.18 -2.26
N ASN A 140 -6.83 11.08 -3.23
CA ASN A 140 -6.10 11.08 -4.50
C ASN A 140 -4.90 12.03 -4.48
N LYS A 141 -4.61 12.67 -3.33
CA LYS A 141 -3.53 13.65 -3.23
C LYS A 141 -2.17 12.99 -3.08
N TYR A 142 -1.15 13.64 -3.61
CA TYR A 142 0.24 13.23 -3.41
C TYR A 142 0.61 13.26 -1.93
N ASN A 143 1.40 12.28 -1.48
CA ASN A 143 1.87 12.13 -0.10
C ASN A 143 0.77 12.06 0.99
N SER A 144 -0.49 11.78 0.62
CA SER A 144 -1.59 11.64 1.58
C SER A 144 -1.47 10.41 2.48
N LYS A 145 -0.67 9.42 2.06
CA LYS A 145 -0.53 8.08 2.67
C LYS A 145 -1.84 7.28 2.79
N ALA A 146 -2.90 7.74 2.12
CA ALA A 146 -4.23 7.13 2.13
C ALA A 146 -4.42 6.27 0.88
N SER A 147 -5.26 5.26 0.96
CA SER A 147 -5.75 4.57 -0.23
C SER A 147 -6.71 5.45 -1.03
N SER A 148 -6.97 5.08 -2.29
CA SER A 148 -7.98 5.71 -3.15
C SER A 148 -8.97 4.68 -3.67
N ILE A 149 -10.23 5.08 -3.80
CA ILE A 149 -11.34 4.25 -4.33
C ILE A 149 -11.51 4.47 -5.83
N GLY A 150 -12.31 3.64 -6.48
CA GLY A 150 -12.66 3.79 -7.89
C GLY A 150 -12.13 2.67 -8.77
N VAL A 151 -12.15 2.93 -10.07
CA VAL A 151 -11.80 1.96 -11.12
C VAL A 151 -10.36 2.14 -11.56
N TYR A 152 -9.63 1.05 -11.63
CA TYR A 152 -8.24 0.98 -12.07
C TYR A 152 -8.10 -0.05 -13.20
N THR A 153 -7.03 0.10 -13.97
CA THR A 153 -6.46 -0.99 -14.78
C THR A 153 -5.10 -1.36 -14.23
N THR A 154 -4.79 -2.65 -14.24
CA THR A 154 -3.45 -3.13 -13.91
C THR A 154 -2.50 -2.93 -15.09
N ASP A 155 -1.21 -2.83 -14.83
CA ASP A 155 -0.19 -2.73 -15.87
C ASP A 155 0.83 -3.87 -15.77
N GLN A 156 2.09 -3.62 -16.16
CA GLN A 156 3.16 -4.58 -16.00
C GLN A 156 3.55 -4.73 -14.52
N ALA A 157 3.87 -5.95 -14.14
CA ALA A 157 4.53 -6.23 -12.88
C ALA A 157 6.02 -5.89 -12.99
N TYR A 158 6.62 -5.44 -11.90
CA TYR A 158 8.04 -5.16 -11.80
C TYR A 158 8.55 -5.61 -10.44
N TYR A 159 9.86 -5.80 -10.32
CA TYR A 159 10.49 -6.04 -9.02
C TYR A 159 11.01 -4.72 -8.48
N GLY A 160 10.48 -4.31 -7.32
CA GLY A 160 10.89 -3.10 -6.61
C GLY A 160 11.27 -3.39 -5.17
N ARG A 161 11.30 -2.34 -4.34
CA ARG A 161 11.61 -2.41 -2.90
C ARG A 161 10.74 -3.40 -2.13
N GLU A 162 9.47 -3.54 -2.47
CA GLU A 162 8.54 -4.47 -1.81
C GLU A 162 8.49 -5.85 -2.51
N GLY A 163 9.50 -6.17 -3.32
CA GLY A 163 9.53 -7.37 -4.16
C GLY A 163 8.67 -7.22 -5.42
N LEU A 164 8.02 -8.32 -5.83
CA LEU A 164 7.10 -8.31 -6.97
C LEU A 164 5.95 -7.34 -6.69
N SER A 165 5.85 -6.31 -7.51
CA SER A 165 4.88 -5.23 -7.39
C SER A 165 4.15 -5.01 -8.71
N LEU A 166 2.86 -4.73 -8.63
CA LEU A 166 2.00 -4.51 -9.79
C LEU A 166 1.55 -3.05 -9.83
N ARG A 167 1.86 -2.37 -10.93
CA ARG A 167 1.41 -0.99 -11.15
C ARG A 167 -0.09 -0.94 -11.34
N LEU A 168 -0.73 0.04 -10.70
CA LEU A 168 -2.16 0.31 -10.78
C LEU A 168 -2.36 1.68 -11.42
N ASP A 169 -3.04 1.71 -12.56
CA ASP A 169 -3.39 2.94 -13.26
C ASP A 169 -4.84 3.32 -12.95
N GLY A 170 -5.04 4.51 -12.38
CA GLY A 170 -6.35 4.97 -11.95
C GLY A 170 -7.11 5.62 -13.09
N LEU A 171 -8.34 5.16 -13.34
CA LEU A 171 -9.15 5.60 -14.46
C LEU A 171 -10.25 6.59 -14.07
N ASP A 172 -10.50 6.75 -12.77
CA ASP A 172 -11.62 7.49 -12.21
C ASP A 172 -11.17 8.88 -11.75
N ARG A 173 -11.38 9.86 -12.63
CA ARG A 173 -10.89 11.23 -12.48
C ARG A 173 -11.40 11.88 -11.19
N GLY A 174 -10.48 12.37 -10.36
CA GLY A 174 -10.75 12.96 -9.06
C GLY A 174 -10.73 11.96 -7.90
N PHE A 175 -10.81 10.65 -8.17
CA PHE A 175 -10.84 9.61 -7.14
C PHE A 175 -9.53 8.82 -7.06
N ASN A 176 -8.96 8.45 -8.22
CA ASN A 176 -7.73 7.66 -8.27
C ASN A 176 -6.81 7.95 -9.45
N ASP A 177 -7.13 8.93 -10.31
CA ASP A 177 -6.35 9.29 -11.49
C ASP A 177 -4.90 9.75 -11.20
N ASN A 178 -4.56 9.98 -9.94
CA ASN A 178 -3.19 10.28 -9.53
C ASN A 178 -2.43 9.06 -8.99
N ALA A 179 -3.00 7.85 -9.03
CA ALA A 179 -2.43 6.64 -8.44
C ALA A 179 -1.00 6.34 -8.95
N SER A 180 -0.79 6.40 -10.26
CA SER A 180 0.52 6.18 -10.89
C SER A 180 1.58 7.20 -10.41
N ASN A 181 1.24 8.50 -10.37
CA ASN A 181 2.13 9.56 -9.88
C ASN A 181 2.41 9.46 -8.37
N ARG A 182 1.52 8.81 -7.63
CA ARG A 182 1.66 8.51 -6.20
C ARG A 182 2.42 7.22 -5.94
N ALA A 183 2.91 6.55 -6.99
CA ALA A 183 3.53 5.24 -6.93
C ALA A 183 2.68 4.18 -6.19
N VAL A 184 1.34 4.27 -6.35
CA VAL A 184 0.43 3.28 -5.79
C VAL A 184 0.53 2.00 -6.61
N VAL A 185 0.91 0.92 -5.92
CA VAL A 185 1.09 -0.41 -6.52
C VAL A 185 0.45 -1.45 -5.62
N MET A 186 0.12 -2.61 -6.18
CA MET A 186 -0.17 -3.80 -5.39
C MET A 186 1.12 -4.56 -5.10
N HIS A 187 1.35 -4.96 -3.86
CA HIS A 187 2.56 -5.69 -3.45
C HIS A 187 2.26 -6.68 -2.31
N GLY A 188 3.26 -7.47 -1.90
CA GLY A 188 3.16 -8.35 -0.73
C GLY A 188 3.53 -7.62 0.56
N GLY A 189 2.91 -8.03 1.68
CA GLY A 189 3.26 -7.56 3.02
C GLY A 189 3.23 -8.71 4.02
N TRP A 190 4.31 -8.91 4.76
CA TRP A 190 4.38 -9.94 5.81
C TRP A 190 3.32 -9.72 6.91
N TYR A 191 2.99 -8.46 7.18
CA TYR A 191 1.96 -8.02 8.14
C TYR A 191 0.52 -8.30 7.68
N MET A 192 0.34 -8.94 6.52
CA MET A 192 -0.95 -9.40 6.00
C MET A 192 -1.19 -10.90 6.22
N ALA A 193 -0.26 -11.60 6.87
CA ALA A 193 -0.42 -13.02 7.17
C ALA A 193 -1.59 -13.27 8.14
N GLU A 194 -2.31 -14.37 7.95
CA GLU A 194 -3.55 -14.65 8.70
C GLU A 194 -3.29 -14.87 10.20
N ASP A 195 -2.18 -15.50 10.55
CA ASP A 195 -1.70 -15.67 11.92
C ASP A 195 -1.37 -14.33 12.58
N PHE A 196 -0.74 -13.41 11.86
CA PHE A 196 -0.50 -12.04 12.33
C PHE A 196 -1.83 -11.33 12.63
N ILE A 197 -2.80 -11.40 11.71
CA ILE A 197 -4.13 -10.78 11.89
C ILE A 197 -4.86 -11.38 13.10
N LYS A 198 -4.80 -12.70 13.29
CA LYS A 198 -5.41 -13.38 14.44
C LYS A 198 -4.73 -12.98 15.77
N LYS A 199 -3.40 -12.87 15.79
CA LYS A 199 -2.63 -12.46 16.97
C LYS A 199 -2.97 -11.03 17.40
N TYR A 200 -3.06 -10.10 16.44
CA TYR A 200 -3.16 -8.67 16.74
C TYR A 200 -4.53 -8.03 16.49
N GLY A 201 -5.48 -8.78 15.94
CA GLY A 201 -6.84 -8.30 15.63
C GLY A 201 -6.95 -7.46 14.36
N ARG A 202 -5.83 -7.06 13.74
CA ARG A 202 -5.78 -6.38 12.43
C ARG A 202 -4.41 -6.56 11.76
N PRO A 203 -4.34 -6.50 10.42
CA PRO A 203 -3.05 -6.45 9.73
C PRO A 203 -2.38 -5.08 9.90
N GLY A 204 -1.10 -5.02 9.49
CA GLY A 204 -0.45 -3.75 9.20
C GLY A 204 -1.05 -2.99 8.01
N ARG A 205 -0.54 -1.79 7.77
CA ARG A 205 -1.01 -0.74 6.88
C ARG A 205 0.15 -0.22 6.04
N SER A 206 -0.13 -0.02 4.77
CA SER A 206 0.82 0.55 3.83
C SER A 206 0.77 2.09 3.86
N TRP A 207 1.40 2.74 2.88
CA TRP A 207 1.25 4.18 2.63
C TRP A 207 0.26 4.48 1.49
N GLY A 208 -0.72 3.60 1.29
CA GLY A 208 -1.80 3.77 0.31
C GLY A 208 -1.97 2.57 -0.62
N CYS A 209 -0.90 1.82 -0.83
CA CYS A 209 -0.85 0.59 -1.62
C CYS A 209 -1.74 -0.53 -1.06
N PRO A 210 -2.53 -1.24 -1.87
CA PRO A 210 -3.12 -2.51 -1.44
C PRO A 210 -2.02 -3.58 -1.30
N ALA A 211 -1.73 -4.02 -0.07
CA ALA A 211 -0.79 -5.10 0.19
C ALA A 211 -1.51 -6.42 0.46
N LEU A 212 -0.98 -7.52 -0.08
CA LEU A 212 -1.53 -8.87 0.02
C LEU A 212 -0.69 -9.75 0.95
N PRO A 213 -1.23 -10.88 1.44
CA PRO A 213 -0.41 -11.92 2.05
C PRO A 213 0.71 -12.37 1.10
N MET A 214 1.91 -12.57 1.64
CA MET A 214 3.12 -12.88 0.85
C MET A 214 2.94 -14.14 -0.01
N ASP A 215 2.32 -15.19 0.55
CA ASP A 215 2.06 -16.46 -0.13
C ASP A 215 1.06 -16.35 -1.29
N LYS A 216 0.18 -15.34 -1.27
CA LYS A 216 -0.81 -15.07 -2.34
C LYS A 216 -0.33 -14.05 -3.36
N THR A 217 0.73 -13.29 -3.07
CA THR A 217 1.15 -12.15 -3.87
C THR A 217 1.53 -12.53 -5.30
N VAL A 218 2.42 -13.51 -5.47
CA VAL A 218 2.90 -13.96 -6.79
C VAL A 218 1.77 -14.54 -7.66
N PRO A 219 0.94 -15.50 -7.19
CA PRO A 219 -0.13 -16.04 -8.03
C PRO A 219 -1.19 -14.99 -8.38
N ILE A 220 -1.56 -14.09 -7.45
CA ILE A 220 -2.52 -13.01 -7.73
C ILE A 220 -1.95 -12.04 -8.77
N ILE A 221 -0.76 -11.48 -8.56
CA ILE A 221 -0.16 -10.51 -9.48
C ILE A 221 0.00 -11.12 -10.88
N ASN A 222 0.42 -12.37 -10.99
CA ASN A 222 0.55 -13.02 -12.30
C ASN A 222 -0.80 -13.25 -12.99
N THR A 223 -1.88 -13.43 -12.24
CA THR A 223 -3.24 -13.57 -12.76
C THR A 223 -3.80 -12.26 -13.26
N ILE A 224 -3.56 -11.18 -12.50
CA ILE A 224 -4.24 -9.89 -12.74
C ILE A 224 -3.37 -8.87 -13.48
N LYS A 225 -2.10 -9.15 -13.80
CA LYS A 225 -1.28 -8.25 -14.63
C LYS A 225 -1.82 -8.13 -16.05
N ASN A 226 -1.28 -7.19 -16.83
CA ASN A 226 -1.60 -6.99 -18.25
C ASN A 226 -3.04 -6.50 -18.49
N LYS A 227 -3.36 -5.31 -17.98
CA LYS A 227 -4.61 -4.58 -18.27
C LYS A 227 -5.87 -5.28 -17.76
N SER A 228 -5.86 -6.00 -16.64
CA SER A 228 -7.10 -6.47 -16.02
C SER A 228 -7.87 -5.31 -15.35
N LEU A 229 -9.19 -5.47 -15.20
CA LEU A 229 -10.01 -4.49 -14.50
C LEU A 229 -9.92 -4.70 -12.98
N PHE A 230 -9.77 -3.61 -12.25
CA PHE A 230 -9.62 -3.62 -10.80
C PHE A 230 -10.54 -2.54 -10.19
N VAL A 231 -11.48 -2.96 -9.35
CA VAL A 231 -12.48 -2.07 -8.74
C VAL A 231 -12.26 -2.02 -7.23
N ILE A 232 -11.97 -0.83 -6.71
CA ILE A 232 -11.90 -0.57 -5.26
C ILE A 232 -13.18 0.14 -4.84
N TYR A 233 -14.02 -0.56 -4.09
CA TYR A 233 -15.32 -0.08 -3.62
C TYR A 233 -15.24 0.49 -2.20
N TYR A 234 -16.00 1.57 -1.97
CA TYR A 234 -16.42 2.06 -0.67
C TYR A 234 -17.74 2.83 -0.83
N PRO A 235 -18.68 2.83 0.14
CA PRO A 235 -19.92 3.60 0.06
C PRO A 235 -19.62 5.10 0.20
N SER A 236 -19.43 5.76 -0.95
CA SER A 236 -19.16 7.20 -1.04
C SER A 236 -20.16 7.84 -1.99
N ASP A 237 -21.01 8.73 -1.47
CA ASP A 237 -21.99 9.46 -2.27
C ASP A 237 -21.30 10.30 -3.37
N SER A 238 -20.18 10.93 -3.03
CA SER A 238 -19.37 11.68 -4.00
C SER A 238 -18.94 10.79 -5.17
N TRP A 239 -18.41 9.60 -4.87
CA TRP A 239 -18.01 8.64 -5.90
C TRP A 239 -19.19 8.15 -6.73
N PHE A 240 -20.29 7.80 -6.06
CA PHE A 240 -21.51 7.30 -6.72
C PHE A 240 -22.11 8.31 -7.69
N VAL A 241 -22.05 9.61 -7.39
CA VAL A 241 -22.61 10.67 -8.24
C VAL A 241 -21.65 11.13 -9.34
N ARG A 242 -20.34 11.13 -9.09
CA ARG A 242 -19.36 11.77 -9.98
C ARG A 242 -18.56 10.81 -10.85
N SER A 243 -18.45 9.54 -10.46
CA SER A 243 -17.70 8.57 -11.25
C SER A 243 -18.35 8.37 -12.61
N LYS A 244 -17.55 8.49 -13.67
CA LYS A 244 -18.00 8.16 -15.04
C LYS A 244 -18.36 6.69 -15.18
N PHE A 245 -17.72 5.83 -14.39
CA PHE A 245 -17.95 4.39 -14.41
C PHE A 245 -19.20 3.96 -13.64
N LEU A 246 -19.85 4.90 -12.94
CA LEU A 246 -21.15 4.66 -12.30
C LEU A 246 -22.30 5.41 -12.99
N ASN A 247 -21.99 6.36 -13.89
CA ASN A 247 -22.97 7.27 -14.49
C ASN A 247 -22.85 7.40 -16.02
N CYS A 248 -22.37 6.37 -16.73
CA CYS A 248 -22.11 6.42 -18.18
C CYS A 248 -23.27 6.97 -19.02
N SER A 249 -24.52 6.59 -18.74
CA SER A 249 -25.70 7.06 -19.48
C SER A 249 -26.03 8.55 -19.30
N ARG A 250 -25.44 9.21 -18.29
CA ARG A 250 -25.67 10.64 -17.96
C ARG A 250 -24.34 11.42 -17.89
N PHE A 251 -23.24 10.81 -18.31
CA PHE A 251 -21.93 11.38 -18.10
C PHE A 251 -21.69 12.54 -19.07
N ASN A 252 -21.57 13.76 -18.52
CA ASN A 252 -21.20 14.95 -19.27
C ASN A 252 -19.86 15.50 -18.75
N LEU A 253 -18.85 15.52 -19.63
CA LEU A 253 -17.49 16.01 -19.34
C LEU A 253 -17.47 17.46 -18.83
N ALA A 254 -18.44 18.29 -19.22
CA ALA A 254 -18.46 19.72 -18.92
C ALA A 254 -18.82 20.07 -17.45
N LYS A 255 -19.27 19.11 -16.64
CA LYS A 255 -19.75 19.37 -15.26
C LYS A 255 -18.72 19.12 -14.15
N GLN A 256 -17.46 18.84 -14.51
CA GLN A 256 -16.43 18.44 -13.56
C GLN A 256 -15.64 19.66 -13.03
N ALA A 257 -16.33 20.53 -12.28
CA ALA A 257 -15.66 21.59 -11.51
C ALA A 257 -16.52 21.97 -10.31
N LYS A 258 -16.31 21.28 -9.18
CA LYS A 258 -16.51 21.88 -7.86
C LYS A 258 -15.59 21.18 -6.87
N SER A 259 -14.82 21.98 -6.16
CA SER A 259 -13.96 21.59 -5.05
C SER A 259 -14.77 20.77 -4.06
N GLU A 260 -14.30 19.56 -3.72
CA GLU A 260 -14.77 18.86 -2.54
C GLU A 260 -14.35 19.66 -1.30
N LEU A 261 -15.24 19.74 -0.33
CA LEU A 261 -14.86 19.99 1.05
C LEU A 261 -13.89 18.88 1.45
N GLU A 262 -12.66 19.25 1.74
CA GLU A 262 -11.63 18.31 2.16
C GLU A 262 -11.99 17.80 3.55
N ILE A 263 -12.58 16.61 3.61
CA ILE A 263 -12.67 15.86 4.86
C ILE A 263 -11.23 15.60 5.27
N LYS A 264 -10.78 16.19 6.38
CA LYS A 264 -9.48 15.86 6.93
C LYS A 264 -9.55 14.43 7.48
N PRO A 265 -8.50 13.61 7.30
CA PRO A 265 -8.43 12.35 8.03
C PRO A 265 -8.57 12.65 9.52
N ALA A 266 -9.21 11.75 10.27
CA ALA A 266 -9.18 11.84 11.72
C ALA A 266 -7.70 11.83 12.17
N GLU A 267 -7.30 12.82 12.96
CA GLU A 267 -5.95 12.83 13.54
C GLU A 267 -5.87 11.67 14.53
N GLU A 268 -5.01 10.70 14.23
CA GLU A 268 -4.69 9.58 15.13
C GLU A 268 -3.76 10.18 16.21
N GLU A 269 -4.26 10.34 17.44
CA GLU A 269 -3.45 10.80 18.56
C GLU A 269 -2.34 9.77 18.85
N ARG A 270 -1.08 10.17 18.61
CA ARG A 270 0.07 9.30 18.81
C ARG A 270 0.63 9.51 20.20
N GLU A 271 0.71 8.42 20.95
CA GLU A 271 1.45 8.39 22.19
C GLU A 271 2.94 8.68 21.94
N ALA A 272 3.52 9.58 22.72
CA ALA A 272 4.94 9.91 22.59
C ALA A 272 5.83 8.73 23.00
N ILE A 273 6.86 8.47 22.20
CA ILE A 273 7.87 7.43 22.46
C ILE A 273 9.22 8.04 22.79
N LEU A 274 10.11 7.23 23.35
CA LEU A 274 11.42 7.70 23.81
C LEU A 274 12.52 7.57 22.76
N PHE A 275 13.16 8.69 22.44
CA PHE A 275 14.33 8.80 21.58
C PHE A 275 15.59 9.07 22.39
N VAL A 276 16.72 8.57 21.93
CA VAL A 276 18.04 8.96 22.41
C VAL A 276 18.42 10.32 21.80
N ASP A 277 18.47 11.36 22.63
CA ASP A 277 18.80 12.72 22.24
C ASP A 277 20.32 12.88 22.04
N ASN A 278 20.78 12.56 20.83
CA ASN A 278 22.19 12.72 20.45
C ASN A 278 22.49 14.11 19.87
N ASN A 279 21.49 14.83 19.35
CA ASN A 279 21.70 16.01 18.50
C ASN A 279 21.09 17.33 19.00
N LYS A 280 20.84 17.50 20.30
CA LYS A 280 20.40 18.78 20.90
C LYS A 280 19.22 19.42 20.14
N ASN A 281 18.17 18.64 19.84
CA ASN A 281 16.96 19.08 19.12
C ASN A 281 17.13 19.43 17.62
N SER A 282 18.00 18.74 16.88
CA SER A 282 17.98 18.85 15.40
C SER A 282 16.73 18.21 14.78
N SER A 283 16.32 18.64 13.59
CA SER A 283 15.09 18.22 12.90
C SER A 283 15.06 16.77 12.37
N ARG A 284 16.04 15.93 12.72
CA ARG A 284 16.19 14.54 12.21
C ARG A 284 15.98 13.47 13.29
N GLN A 285 14.93 13.61 14.11
CA GLN A 285 14.59 12.60 15.13
C GLN A 285 14.34 11.20 14.54
N GLU A 286 13.88 11.09 13.28
CA GLU A 286 13.71 9.79 12.60
C GLU A 286 15.01 8.99 12.44
N GLU A 287 16.19 9.61 12.63
CA GLU A 287 17.52 8.99 12.56
C GLU A 287 18.11 8.71 13.95
N GLU A 288 17.40 9.04 15.04
CA GLU A 288 17.85 8.78 16.41
C GLU A 288 17.42 7.38 16.89
N PRO A 289 18.25 6.70 17.70
CA PRO A 289 17.83 5.44 18.31
C PRO A 289 16.61 5.67 19.22
N ILE A 290 15.68 4.72 19.24
CA ILE A 290 14.55 4.74 20.17
C ILE A 290 14.67 3.63 21.20
N ALA A 291 14.08 3.84 22.37
CA ALA A 291 13.93 2.79 23.37
C ALA A 291 12.79 1.83 22.96
N VAL A 292 13.08 0.53 22.95
CA VAL A 292 12.14 -0.52 22.63
C VAL A 292 12.23 -1.66 23.64
N ILE A 293 11.21 -2.51 23.63
CA ILE A 293 11.20 -3.80 24.29
C ILE A 293 10.68 -4.85 23.31
N ASP A 294 11.10 -6.11 23.46
CA ASP A 294 10.52 -7.19 22.65
C ASP A 294 9.03 -7.39 22.98
N ALA A 295 8.24 -7.80 21.98
CA ALA A 295 6.79 -7.87 22.11
C ALA A 295 6.32 -8.89 23.18
N ASP A 296 7.07 -9.97 23.41
CA ASP A 296 6.71 -10.98 24.40
C ASP A 296 6.97 -10.49 25.83
N SER A 297 8.09 -9.81 26.06
CA SER A 297 8.40 -9.12 27.31
C SER A 297 7.45 -7.97 27.57
N TYR A 298 7.05 -7.22 26.54
CA TYR A 298 6.02 -6.19 26.65
C TYR A 298 4.71 -6.77 27.24
N VAL A 299 4.19 -7.84 26.62
CA VAL A 299 2.96 -8.49 27.09
C VAL A 299 3.13 -9.06 28.49
N ARG A 300 4.29 -9.67 28.77
CA ARG A 300 4.62 -10.25 30.09
C ARG A 300 4.68 -9.20 31.20
N ILE A 301 5.30 -8.05 30.95
CA ILE A 301 5.56 -7.01 31.97
C ILE A 301 4.33 -6.13 32.17
N PHE A 302 3.76 -5.60 31.08
CA PHE A 302 2.64 -4.66 31.15
C PHE A 302 1.27 -5.34 31.22
N LYS A 303 1.22 -6.67 31.10
CA LYS A 303 -0.01 -7.48 31.17
C LYS A 303 -1.11 -6.99 30.20
N THR A 304 -0.69 -6.46 29.05
CA THR A 304 -1.57 -5.90 28.02
C THR A 304 -1.13 -6.33 26.64
N LYS A 305 -2.00 -6.16 25.64
CA LYS A 305 -1.69 -6.47 24.24
C LYS A 305 -0.69 -5.46 23.68
N ALA A 306 0.18 -5.92 22.79
CA ALA A 306 1.14 -5.05 22.13
C ALA A 306 0.43 -3.97 21.28
N PRO A 307 0.81 -2.68 21.42
CA PRO A 307 0.22 -1.58 20.68
C PRO A 307 0.81 -1.51 19.27
N LEU A 308 0.03 -1.92 18.27
CA LEU A 308 0.47 -1.95 16.85
C LEU A 308 0.96 -0.60 16.32
N GLU A 309 0.43 0.51 16.84
CA GLU A 309 0.82 1.86 16.44
C GLU A 309 2.25 2.23 16.84
N ARG A 310 2.82 1.52 17.83
CA ARG A 310 4.20 1.66 18.29
C ARG A 310 5.07 0.45 17.97
N MET A 311 4.55 -0.51 17.21
CA MET A 311 5.30 -1.67 16.78
C MET A 311 6.23 -1.31 15.61
N LEU A 312 7.45 -1.85 15.62
CA LEU A 312 8.37 -1.69 14.50
C LEU A 312 7.82 -2.37 13.24
N ARG A 313 7.97 -1.72 12.09
CA ARG A 313 7.53 -2.27 10.79
C ARG A 313 8.41 -3.38 10.23
N ARG A 314 9.56 -3.64 10.86
CA ARG A 314 10.51 -4.68 10.47
C ARG A 314 10.98 -5.37 11.74
N GLN A 315 10.95 -6.70 11.71
CA GLN A 315 11.51 -7.53 12.77
C GLN A 315 13.04 -7.44 12.77
N ILE A 316 13.65 -7.67 13.93
CA ILE A 316 15.09 -7.81 14.09
C ILE A 316 15.36 -9.23 14.53
N ASN A 317 16.11 -10.01 13.75
CA ASN A 317 16.37 -11.43 14.03
C ASN A 317 15.08 -12.25 14.27
N HIS A 318 14.03 -11.99 13.48
CA HIS A 318 12.70 -12.59 13.61
C HIS A 318 11.95 -12.25 14.91
N MET A 319 12.45 -11.29 15.68
CA MET A 319 11.78 -10.78 16.88
C MET A 319 11.06 -9.46 16.61
N GLU A 320 9.92 -9.31 17.26
CA GLU A 320 9.06 -8.14 17.20
C GLU A 320 9.37 -7.20 18.35
N TYR A 321 9.35 -5.89 18.10
CA TYR A 321 9.70 -4.87 19.09
C TYR A 321 8.66 -3.77 19.13
N ILE A 322 8.44 -3.25 20.33
CA ILE A 322 7.51 -2.16 20.65
C ILE A 322 8.31 -0.98 21.16
N ALA A 323 8.10 0.20 20.57
CA ALA A 323 8.65 1.44 21.08
C ALA A 323 8.00 1.83 22.41
N LEU A 324 8.82 2.08 23.42
CA LEU A 324 8.35 2.39 24.77
C LEU A 324 7.81 3.82 24.85
N SER A 325 6.65 3.96 25.49
CA SER A 325 6.09 5.26 25.83
C SER A 325 6.69 5.83 27.10
N ASN A 326 6.38 7.11 27.35
CA ASN A 326 6.82 7.79 28.56
C ASN A 326 6.27 7.15 29.84
N ALA A 327 5.00 6.73 29.83
CA ALA A 327 4.36 6.10 30.98
C ALA A 327 4.93 4.70 31.23
N GLU A 328 5.16 3.94 30.16
CA GLU A 328 5.72 2.58 30.23
C GLU A 328 7.13 2.58 30.80
N PHE A 329 8.01 3.47 30.30
CA PHE A 329 9.37 3.55 30.78
C PHE A 329 9.44 4.01 32.25
N ASN A 330 8.61 4.97 32.66
CA ASN A 330 8.46 5.33 34.07
C ASN A 330 8.06 4.14 34.94
N SER A 331 7.09 3.33 34.48
CA SER A 331 6.65 2.13 35.21
C SER A 331 7.79 1.12 35.37
N LEU A 332 8.67 0.97 34.36
CA LEU A 332 9.84 0.09 34.44
C LEU A 332 10.85 0.60 35.48
N ILE A 333 11.07 1.92 35.57
CA ILE A 333 11.97 2.53 36.56
C ILE A 333 11.41 2.35 37.98
N SER A 334 10.14 2.70 38.20
CA SER A 334 9.50 2.63 39.53
C SER A 334 9.37 1.20 40.07
N SER A 335 9.29 0.22 39.17
CA SER A 335 9.26 -1.20 39.54
C SER A 335 10.66 -1.76 39.87
N ASN A 336 11.73 -1.02 39.56
CA ASN A 336 13.12 -1.43 39.76
C ASN A 336 13.65 -1.08 41.17
N ASP A 337 12.75 -1.04 42.17
CA ASP A 337 13.10 -0.64 43.52
C ASP A 337 13.99 -1.73 44.17
N LYS A 338 15.25 -1.36 44.42
CA LYS A 338 16.37 -2.25 44.81
C LYS A 338 16.15 -3.01 46.13
N VAL A 339 15.08 -2.71 46.86
CA VAL A 339 14.78 -3.26 48.18
C VAL A 339 14.23 -4.69 48.11
N LEU A 340 13.61 -5.11 47.00
CA LEU A 340 12.89 -6.40 46.94
C LEU A 340 13.58 -7.51 46.14
N ASN A 341 14.72 -7.27 45.48
CA ASN A 341 15.47 -8.31 44.75
C ASN A 341 14.60 -9.08 43.71
N VAL A 342 13.66 -8.38 43.06
CA VAL A 342 12.78 -8.93 42.02
C VAL A 342 13.09 -8.25 40.70
N ASN A 343 13.46 -9.05 39.69
CA ASN A 343 13.55 -8.78 38.25
C ASN A 343 13.87 -7.34 37.80
N ASN A 344 15.10 -7.11 37.36
CA ASN A 344 15.53 -5.86 36.72
C ASN A 344 14.89 -5.72 35.33
N ASN A 345 13.62 -5.30 35.27
CA ASN A 345 12.86 -5.14 34.02
C ASN A 345 13.53 -4.14 33.04
N LEU A 346 14.47 -3.30 33.51
CA LEU A 346 15.26 -2.42 32.65
C LEU A 346 16.27 -3.19 31.77
N GLU A 347 16.60 -4.44 32.09
CA GLU A 347 17.47 -5.28 31.23
C GLU A 347 16.78 -5.69 29.92
N GLU A 348 15.45 -5.63 29.88
CA GLU A 348 14.65 -5.93 28.70
C GLU A 348 14.60 -4.74 27.72
N VAL A 349 15.05 -3.55 28.15
CA VAL A 349 15.06 -2.35 27.31
C VAL A 349 16.23 -2.40 26.35
N SER A 350 15.92 -2.39 25.05
CA SER A 350 16.87 -2.29 23.96
C SER A 350 16.74 -0.94 23.25
N PHE A 351 17.76 -0.58 22.47
CA PHE A 351 17.73 0.63 21.64
C PHE A 351 17.87 0.25 20.19
N VAL A 352 17.05 0.81 19.32
CA VAL A 352 17.05 0.47 17.89
C VAL A 352 17.09 1.70 17.00
N ILE A 353 17.77 1.59 15.87
CA ILE A 353 17.90 2.65 14.88
C ILE A 353 17.60 2.11 13.47
N PRO A 354 16.93 2.88 12.60
CA PRO A 354 16.84 2.55 11.19
C PRO A 354 18.19 2.76 10.49
N VAL A 355 18.60 1.80 9.66
CA VAL A 355 19.76 1.92 8.79
C VAL A 355 19.31 1.76 7.36
N ILE A 356 19.73 2.68 6.50
CA ILE A 356 19.45 2.60 5.07
C ILE A 356 20.54 1.75 4.41
N LYS A 357 20.13 0.73 3.66
CA LYS A 357 21.03 -0.15 2.92
C LYS A 357 20.60 -0.27 1.47
N MET A 358 21.57 -0.32 0.58
CA MET A 358 21.33 -0.56 -0.84
C MET A 358 21.21 -2.07 -1.07
N VAL A 359 20.05 -2.52 -1.53
CA VAL A 359 19.76 -3.92 -1.86
C VAL A 359 19.20 -3.95 -3.27
N ARG A 360 19.91 -4.62 -4.19
CA ARG A 360 19.47 -4.80 -5.60
C ARG A 360 19.08 -3.48 -6.30
N GLY A 361 19.82 -2.40 -6.02
CA GLY A 361 19.56 -1.07 -6.60
C GLY A 361 18.46 -0.25 -5.91
N TYR A 362 17.86 -0.75 -4.83
CA TYR A 362 16.86 -0.05 -4.03
C TYR A 362 17.38 0.25 -2.63
N TYR A 363 16.91 1.36 -2.05
CA TYR A 363 17.17 1.68 -0.64
C TYR A 363 16.11 1.02 0.25
N GLU A 364 16.55 0.08 1.06
CA GLU A 364 15.77 -0.60 2.08
C GLU A 364 16.13 -0.06 3.47
N THR A 365 15.19 -0.15 4.39
CA THR A 365 15.38 0.23 5.80
C THR A 365 15.49 -1.05 6.61
N GLU A 366 16.67 -1.32 7.17
CA GLU A 366 16.92 -2.39 8.14
C GLU A 366 16.91 -1.79 9.55
N MET A 367 16.38 -2.51 10.54
CA MET A 367 16.40 -2.07 11.94
C MET A 367 17.57 -2.74 12.66
N HIS A 368 18.38 -1.95 13.36
CA HIS A 368 19.55 -2.44 14.08
C HIS A 368 19.47 -2.13 15.56
N VAL A 369 19.87 -3.09 16.40
CA VAL A 369 20.08 -2.85 17.83
C VAL A 369 21.35 -2.03 18.02
N VAL A 370 21.27 -0.99 18.83
CA VAL A 370 22.37 -0.13 19.24
C VAL A 370 22.93 -0.64 20.57
N PRO A 371 24.19 -1.10 20.63
CA PRO A 371 24.78 -1.63 21.86
C PRO A 371 25.16 -0.49 22.81
N LEU A 372 24.19 -0.01 23.59
CA LEU A 372 24.42 1.01 24.63
C LEU A 372 24.98 0.40 25.94
N GLY A 373 24.82 -0.92 26.14
CA GLY A 373 25.24 -1.63 27.34
C GLY A 373 24.09 -1.85 28.32
N LYS A 374 24.39 -2.32 29.53
CA LYS A 374 23.37 -2.49 30.59
C LYS A 374 23.05 -1.17 31.27
N ILE A 375 21.78 -0.94 31.56
CA ILE A 375 21.32 0.24 32.32
C ILE A 375 21.68 0.05 33.80
N LYS A 376 22.43 0.99 34.38
CA LYS A 376 22.82 1.01 35.80
C LYS A 376 21.88 1.82 36.67
N SER A 377 21.50 3.00 36.18
CA SER A 377 20.59 3.92 36.86
C SER A 377 19.92 4.83 35.84
N VAL A 378 18.76 5.34 36.22
CA VAL A 378 17.99 6.30 35.45
C VAL A 378 17.62 7.45 36.36
N GLU A 379 17.92 8.68 35.95
CA GLU A 379 17.47 9.90 36.60
C GLU A 379 16.29 10.47 35.81
N VAL A 380 15.21 10.80 36.51
CA VAL A 380 14.00 11.37 35.91
C VAL A 380 14.11 12.89 35.94
N ASN A 381 14.13 13.52 34.77
CA ASN A 381 14.16 14.97 34.66
C ASN A 381 12.72 15.48 34.51
N SER A 382 12.08 15.80 35.64
CA SER A 382 10.73 16.38 35.72
C SER A 382 10.75 17.89 36.03
N ASP A 383 9.63 18.57 35.79
CA ASP A 383 9.46 19.95 36.22
C ASP A 383 8.93 19.98 37.67
N PRO A 384 9.70 20.48 38.64
CA PRO A 384 9.28 20.47 40.05
C PRO A 384 8.04 21.35 40.33
N SER A 385 7.58 22.16 39.37
CA SER A 385 6.44 23.07 39.52
C SER A 385 5.06 22.48 39.19
N ARG A 386 4.97 21.22 38.74
CA ARG A 386 3.69 20.56 38.41
C ARG A 386 3.63 19.14 38.97
N THR A 387 2.69 18.90 39.89
CA THR A 387 2.48 17.62 40.58
C THR A 387 2.02 16.47 39.68
N ASP A 388 1.48 16.76 38.49
CA ASP A 388 0.98 15.75 37.53
C ASP A 388 1.82 15.65 36.23
N ALA A 389 3.03 16.23 36.20
CA ALA A 389 3.82 16.29 34.97
C ALA A 389 4.57 14.98 34.70
N LEU A 390 4.14 14.25 33.67
CA LEU A 390 4.93 13.25 32.97
C LEU A 390 6.38 13.75 32.73
N ALA A 391 7.37 12.88 32.95
CA ALA A 391 8.79 13.24 32.83
C ALA A 391 9.11 13.91 31.49
N LYS A 392 9.87 15.02 31.53
CA LYS A 392 10.27 15.77 30.32
C LYS A 392 11.41 15.06 29.58
N SER A 393 12.29 14.39 30.32
CA SER A 393 13.37 13.57 29.77
C SER A 393 13.92 12.63 30.85
N TYR A 394 14.82 11.73 30.46
CA TYR A 394 15.53 10.83 31.37
C TYR A 394 17.03 10.89 31.10
N THR A 395 17.84 10.88 32.15
CA THR A 395 19.27 10.64 32.05
C THR A 395 19.52 9.17 32.35
N VAL A 396 19.95 8.39 31.36
CA VAL A 396 20.20 6.95 31.50
C VAL A 396 21.70 6.70 31.55
N HIS A 397 22.14 6.11 32.66
CA HIS A 397 23.53 5.74 32.88
C HIS A 397 23.75 4.28 32.53
N PHE A 398 24.68 4.03 31.62
CA PHE A 398 25.18 2.71 31.27
C PHE A 398 26.56 2.49 31.87
N ASP A 399 27.15 1.31 31.64
CA ASP A 399 28.49 0.97 32.12
C ASP A 399 29.56 2.00 31.76
N ASN A 400 29.58 2.45 30.50
CA ASN A 400 30.66 3.27 29.94
C ASN A 400 30.16 4.57 29.27
N LYS A 401 28.88 4.91 29.39
CA LYS A 401 28.28 6.08 28.73
C LYS A 401 27.00 6.53 29.44
N THR A 402 26.63 7.79 29.22
CA THR A 402 25.36 8.37 29.65
C THR A 402 24.64 8.90 28.42
N VAL A 403 23.33 8.67 28.32
CA VAL A 403 22.50 9.22 27.24
C VAL A 403 21.25 9.86 27.80
N ASN A 404 20.69 10.83 27.08
CA ASN A 404 19.41 11.43 27.44
C ASN A 404 18.30 10.82 26.60
N LEU A 405 17.17 10.48 27.21
CA LEU A 405 15.96 10.07 26.51
C LEU A 405 14.93 11.20 26.50
N LYS A 406 14.30 11.46 25.36
CA LYS A 406 13.25 12.47 25.20
C LYS A 406 11.99 11.87 24.57
N PRO A 407 10.80 12.15 25.14
CA PRO A 407 9.54 11.77 24.51
C PRO A 407 9.25 12.65 23.28
N SER A 408 8.81 12.03 22.18
CA SER A 408 8.30 12.72 21.00
C SER A 408 7.15 11.92 20.37
N ASN A 409 6.11 12.63 19.93
CA ASN A 409 4.95 12.07 19.23
C ASN A 409 5.03 12.26 17.70
N GLN A 410 6.20 12.64 17.19
CA GLN A 410 6.39 12.82 15.75
C GLN A 410 6.11 11.52 15.00
N PHE A 411 5.57 11.66 13.78
CA PHE A 411 5.42 10.53 12.88
C PHE A 411 6.80 9.96 12.55
N ILE A 412 6.94 8.64 12.68
CA ILE A 412 8.15 7.92 12.30
C ILE A 412 7.79 6.91 11.22
N ARG A 413 8.48 6.97 10.08
CA ARG A 413 8.20 6.09 8.93
C ARG A 413 8.23 4.59 9.22
N TRP A 414 9.13 4.13 10.07
CA TRP A 414 9.39 2.72 10.36
C TRP A 414 8.67 2.23 11.62
N LEU A 415 7.78 3.07 12.19
CA LEU A 415 6.87 2.76 13.29
C LEU A 415 5.42 2.75 12.80
N GLY A 416 4.55 2.10 13.56
CA GLY A 416 3.11 2.11 13.32
C GLY A 416 2.78 1.19 12.17
N LEU A 417 2.66 -0.09 12.52
CA LEU A 417 2.19 -1.13 11.63
C LEU A 417 0.84 -0.77 11.05
#